data_AF-A0AAD4FQG9-F1
#
_entry.id   AF-A0AAD4FQG9-F1
#
_cell.length_a   1.000
_cell.length_b   1.000
_cell.length_c   1.000
_cell.angle_alpha   90.00
_cell.angle_beta   90.00
_cell.angle_gamma   90.00
#
_symmetry.space_group_name_H-M   'P 1'
#
loop_
_entity.id
_entity.type
_entity.pdbx_description
1 polymer ?
#
loop_
_entity_poly.entity_id
_entity_poly.type
_entity_poly.pdbx_seq_one_letter_code
_entity_poly.pdbx_strand_id
1 'polypeptide(L)'
;MMCVKQRGVFFSFLLLMLVGCTTGQLEYVTPEGTTKVACNTEYTWQPSVDKYAVEYILSYCAEKAAKQGYIVKNISLLSIDRSFPKAPKGCLWTHELAKQLHVTGSLTDKQYGYIIAALDLGHITGKSECREPLIKSNID
;
A
#
# COMPACT_ATOMS: atom_id res chain seq x y z
N MET A 1 -8.89 -40.16 -47.01
CA MET A 1 -9.10 -38.71 -47.15
C MET A 1 -8.99 -38.08 -45.77
N MET A 2 -7.96 -37.26 -45.53
CA MET A 2 -7.58 -36.70 -44.22
C MET A 2 -8.37 -35.41 -43.88
N CYS A 3 -8.64 -35.24 -42.58
CA CYS A 3 -8.78 -34.01 -41.78
C CYS A 3 -9.64 -32.83 -42.28
N VAL A 4 -10.76 -32.60 -41.58
CA VAL A 4 -11.17 -31.25 -41.16
C VAL A 4 -11.30 -31.28 -39.63
N LYS A 5 -10.30 -30.71 -38.96
CA LYS A 5 -10.19 -30.60 -37.49
C LYS A 5 -11.12 -29.49 -37.03
N GLN A 6 -12.17 -29.87 -36.31
CA GLN A 6 -13.22 -28.99 -35.82
C GLN A 6 -12.60 -27.88 -34.95
N ARG A 7 -12.55 -26.69 -35.55
CA ARG A 7 -12.08 -25.44 -34.98
C ARG A 7 -12.96 -25.07 -33.79
N GLY A 8 -12.33 -24.84 -32.64
CA GLY A 8 -13.03 -24.35 -31.47
C GLY A 8 -12.18 -24.37 -30.21
N VAL A 9 -10.90 -24.01 -30.31
CA VAL A 9 -10.13 -23.53 -29.15
C VAL A 9 -10.77 -22.20 -28.76
N PHE A 10 -11.89 -22.25 -28.03
CA PHE A 10 -12.71 -21.08 -27.68
C PHE A 10 -13.10 -21.08 -26.21
N PHE A 11 -12.23 -21.65 -25.36
CA PHE A 11 -12.38 -21.59 -23.90
C PHE A 11 -11.02 -21.53 -23.20
N SER A 12 -10.08 -20.77 -23.78
CA SER A 12 -8.77 -20.50 -23.18
C SER A 12 -8.46 -19.00 -23.24
N PHE A 13 -9.42 -18.17 -22.81
CA PHE A 13 -9.28 -16.71 -22.84
C PHE A 13 -9.80 -15.99 -21.60
N LEU A 14 -10.08 -16.69 -20.49
CA LEU A 14 -10.68 -16.04 -19.31
C LEU A 14 -10.12 -16.52 -17.97
N LEU A 15 -8.79 -16.56 -17.86
CA LEU A 15 -8.12 -16.76 -16.57
C LEU A 15 -6.78 -16.00 -16.49
N LEU A 16 -6.67 -14.85 -17.16
CA LEU A 16 -5.78 -13.79 -16.67
C LEU A 16 -6.52 -13.07 -15.53
N MET A 17 -6.59 -13.72 -14.37
CA MET A 17 -6.75 -12.98 -13.12
C MET A 17 -5.47 -12.17 -12.98
N LEU A 18 -5.51 -10.92 -13.45
CA LEU A 18 -4.44 -9.95 -13.27
C LEU A 18 -4.23 -9.81 -11.75
N VAL A 19 -3.23 -10.51 -11.22
CA VAL A 19 -2.67 -10.19 -9.91
C VAL A 19 -2.20 -8.76 -9.99
N GLY A 20 -2.97 -7.85 -9.39
CA GLY A 20 -2.68 -6.43 -9.38
C GLY A 20 -1.60 -6.15 -8.36
N CYS A 21 -0.33 -6.22 -8.76
CA CYS A 21 0.74 -5.61 -7.97
C CYS A 21 0.53 -4.09 -8.00
N THR A 22 0.35 -3.48 -6.83
CA THR A 22 0.31 -2.02 -6.71
C THR A 22 1.71 -1.53 -6.39
N THR A 23 2.31 -0.85 -7.36
CA THR A 23 3.68 -0.34 -7.25
C THR A 23 3.71 1.18 -7.38
N GLY A 24 4.76 1.79 -6.84
CA GLY A 24 4.99 3.22 -6.97
C GLY A 24 6.47 3.56 -6.80
N GLN A 25 6.88 4.65 -7.46
CA GLN A 25 8.22 5.20 -7.34
C GLN A 25 8.17 6.74 -7.30
N LEU A 26 9.15 7.34 -6.64
CA LEU A 26 9.33 8.79 -6.58
C LEU A 26 10.42 9.22 -7.54
N GLU A 27 10.11 10.20 -8.39
CA GLU A 27 11.11 10.90 -9.20
C GLU A 27 11.37 12.32 -8.67
N TYR A 28 12.63 12.70 -8.56
CA TYR A 28 13.05 14.04 -8.18
C TYR A 28 14.33 14.46 -8.91
N VAL A 29 14.61 15.76 -8.90
CA VAL A 29 15.84 16.35 -9.43
C VAL A 29 16.70 16.85 -8.26
N THR A 30 17.98 16.45 -8.23
CA THR A 30 18.94 16.90 -7.22
C THR A 30 19.40 18.34 -7.47
N PRO A 31 20.07 19.00 -6.51
CA PRO A 31 20.56 20.37 -6.69
C PRO A 31 21.58 20.48 -7.83
N GLU A 32 22.26 19.38 -8.17
CA GLU A 32 23.19 19.29 -9.31
C GLU A 32 22.48 19.13 -10.66
N GLY A 33 21.14 19.13 -10.69
CA GLY A 33 20.34 18.98 -11.91
C GLY A 33 20.15 17.54 -12.38
N THR A 34 20.54 16.54 -11.59
CA THR A 34 20.41 15.12 -11.98
C THR A 34 19.04 14.56 -11.58
N THR A 35 18.34 13.92 -12.52
CA THR A 35 17.10 13.17 -12.20
C THR A 35 17.45 11.84 -11.53
N LYS A 36 16.79 11.55 -10.40
CA LYS A 36 16.89 10.27 -9.70
C LYS A 36 15.51 9.67 -9.45
N VAL A 37 15.47 8.34 -9.37
CA VAL A 37 14.32 7.54 -8.95
C VAL A 37 14.62 6.98 -7.57
N ALA A 38 13.67 7.05 -6.64
CA ALA A 38 13.79 6.51 -5.29
C ALA A 38 12.44 6.03 -4.76
N CYS A 39 12.45 5.45 -3.56
CA CYS A 39 11.26 4.96 -2.86
C CYS A 39 10.38 4.06 -3.73
N ASN A 40 11.01 3.04 -4.33
CA ASN A 40 10.30 1.95 -4.97
C ASN A 40 9.57 1.16 -3.89
N THR A 41 8.24 1.15 -3.97
CA THR A 41 7.38 0.45 -3.02
C THR A 41 6.40 -0.43 -3.79
N GLU A 42 6.11 -1.60 -3.23
CA GLU A 42 5.22 -2.60 -3.82
C GLU A 42 4.38 -3.26 -2.73
N TYR A 43 3.08 -3.41 -3.01
CA TYR A 43 2.13 -4.16 -2.22
C TYR A 43 1.29 -5.04 -3.14
N THR A 44 0.98 -6.26 -2.68
CA THR A 44 0.35 -7.32 -3.50
C THR A 44 -0.83 -8.00 -2.84
N TRP A 45 -1.30 -7.48 -1.70
CA TRP A 45 -2.29 -8.17 -0.85
C TRP A 45 -3.72 -7.87 -1.27
N GLN A 46 -4.07 -6.59 -1.41
CA GLN A 46 -5.42 -6.16 -1.76
C GLN A 46 -5.34 -4.84 -2.54
N PRO A 47 -5.49 -4.85 -3.88
CA PRO A 47 -5.27 -3.67 -4.73
C PRO A 47 -6.08 -2.42 -4.32
N SER A 48 -7.28 -2.61 -3.76
CA SER A 48 -8.12 -1.51 -3.29
C SER A 48 -7.55 -0.76 -2.07
N VAL A 49 -6.76 -1.45 -1.25
CA VAL A 49 -6.07 -0.93 -0.05
C VAL A 49 -4.64 -0.53 -0.40
N ASP A 50 -3.93 -1.39 -1.13
CA ASP A 50 -2.51 -1.28 -1.46
C ASP A 50 -2.18 0.06 -2.15
N LYS A 51 -3.07 0.55 -3.02
CA LYS A 51 -2.93 1.87 -3.65
C LYS A 51 -2.77 3.02 -2.65
N TYR A 52 -3.42 2.93 -1.49
CA TYR A 52 -3.33 3.95 -0.44
C TYR A 52 -2.06 3.78 0.41
N ALA A 53 -1.59 2.55 0.61
CA ALA A 53 -0.28 2.34 1.25
C ALA A 53 0.86 2.92 0.40
N VAL A 54 0.85 2.63 -0.91
CA VAL A 54 1.79 3.23 -1.89
C VAL A 54 1.70 4.76 -1.88
N GLU A 55 0.48 5.31 -1.91
CA GLU A 55 0.25 6.76 -1.85
C GLU A 55 0.88 7.41 -0.60
N TYR A 56 0.68 6.80 0.58
CA TYR A 56 1.26 7.27 1.83
C TYR A 56 2.79 7.32 1.77
N ILE A 57 3.42 6.22 1.33
CA ILE A 57 4.88 6.08 1.28
C ILE A 57 5.49 7.07 0.28
N LEU A 58 4.90 7.19 -0.91
CA LEU A 58 5.37 8.14 -1.91
C LEU A 58 5.24 9.59 -1.44
N SER A 59 4.14 9.94 -0.77
CA SER A 59 3.99 11.26 -0.18
C SER A 59 5.04 11.52 0.92
N TYR A 60 5.30 10.55 1.79
CA TYR A 60 6.33 10.66 2.82
C TYR A 60 7.72 10.86 2.21
N CYS A 61 8.06 10.08 1.19
CA CYS A 61 9.31 10.22 0.47
C CYS A 61 9.43 11.56 -0.27
N ALA A 62 8.35 12.04 -0.89
CA ALA A 62 8.32 13.35 -1.55
C ALA A 62 8.63 14.47 -0.55
N GLU A 63 8.02 14.43 0.64
CA GLU A 63 8.28 15.41 1.69
C GLU A 63 9.75 15.36 2.17
N LYS A 64 10.32 14.16 2.33
CA LYS A 64 11.73 13.98 2.70
C LYS A 64 12.67 14.53 1.62
N ALA A 65 12.40 14.24 0.36
CA ALA A 65 13.18 14.76 -0.77
C ALA A 65 13.11 16.30 -0.84
N ALA A 66 11.92 16.87 -0.71
CA ALA A 66 11.73 18.32 -0.68
C ALA A 66 12.49 18.97 0.50
N LYS A 67 12.49 18.36 1.68
CA LYS A 67 13.28 18.81 2.85
C LYS A 67 14.79 18.75 2.63
N GLN A 68 15.26 17.91 1.71
CA GLN A 68 16.67 17.85 1.29
C GLN A 68 17.02 18.87 0.19
N GLY A 69 16.06 19.70 -0.24
CA GLY A 69 16.25 20.68 -1.31
C GLY A 69 16.10 20.11 -2.71
N TYR A 70 15.55 18.90 -2.86
CA TYR A 70 15.32 18.28 -4.16
C TYR A 70 13.99 18.74 -4.77
N ILE A 71 13.94 18.83 -6.09
CA ILE A 71 12.73 19.21 -6.83
C ILE A 71 11.95 17.93 -7.13
N VAL A 72 10.86 17.69 -6.39
CA VAL A 72 9.95 16.57 -6.64
C VAL A 72 9.18 16.79 -7.95
N LYS A 73 9.21 15.80 -8.86
CA LYS A 73 8.52 15.92 -10.15
C LYS A 73 7.00 15.86 -10.01
N ASN A 74 6.50 14.90 -9.22
CA ASN A 74 5.07 14.79 -8.94
C ASN A 74 4.71 15.58 -7.69
N ILE A 75 4.47 16.89 -7.86
CA ILE A 75 4.16 17.81 -6.75
C ILE A 75 2.87 17.47 -6.01
N SER A 76 1.95 16.69 -6.61
CA SER A 76 0.69 16.30 -5.95
C SER A 76 0.94 15.46 -4.69
N LEU A 77 2.05 14.71 -4.66
CA LEU A 77 2.48 13.91 -3.49
C LEU A 77 2.77 14.77 -2.25
N LEU A 78 3.14 16.04 -2.44
CA LEU A 78 3.40 16.98 -1.35
C LEU A 78 2.12 17.54 -0.72
N SER A 79 0.97 17.42 -1.41
CA SER A 79 -0.32 17.94 -0.96
C SER A 79 -1.21 16.88 -0.29
N ILE A 80 -0.73 15.64 -0.19
CA ILE A 80 -1.50 14.53 0.37
C ILE A 80 -1.56 14.65 1.90
N ASP A 81 -2.78 14.76 2.43
CA ASP A 81 -2.99 14.59 3.87
C ASP A 81 -2.88 13.10 4.22
N ARG A 82 -1.82 12.77 4.96
CA ARG A 82 -1.50 11.43 5.44
C ARG A 82 -2.12 11.10 6.81
N SER A 83 -3.08 11.88 7.27
CA SER A 83 -3.79 11.63 8.52
C SER A 83 -4.67 10.36 8.43
N PHE A 84 -4.78 9.66 9.56
CA PHE A 84 -5.64 8.47 9.73
C PHE A 84 -6.17 8.45 11.17
N PRO A 85 -7.26 7.72 11.45
CA PRO A 85 -7.88 7.72 12.78
C PRO A 85 -6.90 7.25 13.87
N LYS A 86 -7.07 7.79 15.07
CA LYS A 86 -6.35 7.29 16.25
C LYS A 86 -6.76 5.85 16.53
N ALA A 87 -5.83 5.06 17.05
CA ALA A 87 -6.12 3.73 17.55
C ALA A 87 -7.20 3.80 18.64
N PRO A 88 -7.98 2.73 18.85
CA PRO A 88 -8.92 2.63 19.96
C PRO A 88 -8.23 2.94 21.31
N LYS A 89 -8.99 3.46 22.26
CA LYS A 89 -8.46 3.95 23.54
C LYS A 89 -7.66 2.87 24.26
N GLY A 90 -6.42 3.19 24.64
CA GLY A 90 -5.49 2.27 25.31
C GLY A 90 -4.73 1.34 24.35
N CYS A 91 -5.07 1.33 23.07
CA CYS A 91 -4.40 0.52 22.06
C CYS A 91 -3.35 1.33 21.31
N LEU A 92 -2.37 0.62 20.74
CA LEU A 92 -1.63 1.09 19.58
C LEU A 92 -2.13 0.38 18.33
N TRP A 93 -1.89 0.99 17.19
CA TRP A 93 -2.08 0.31 15.92
C TRP A 93 -1.09 -0.85 15.82
N THR A 94 -1.60 -2.03 15.47
CA THR A 94 -0.85 -3.19 14.98
C THR A 94 -1.47 -3.62 13.66
N HIS A 95 -0.76 -4.42 12.86
CA HIS A 95 -1.30 -4.93 11.59
C HIS A 95 -2.57 -5.74 11.83
N GLU A 96 -2.61 -6.50 12.92
CA GLU A 96 -3.71 -7.36 13.36
C GLU A 96 -4.95 -6.53 13.73
N LEU A 97 -4.77 -5.51 14.57
CA LEU A 97 -5.87 -4.63 14.99
C LEU A 97 -6.43 -3.85 13.80
N ALA A 98 -5.55 -3.31 12.95
CA ALA A 98 -5.94 -2.59 11.74
C ALA A 98 -6.72 -3.49 10.78
N LYS A 99 -6.24 -4.72 10.55
CA LYS A 99 -6.93 -5.72 9.72
C LYS A 99 -8.31 -6.06 10.29
N GLN A 100 -8.43 -6.31 11.59
CA GLN A 100 -9.72 -6.61 12.21
C GLN A 100 -10.71 -5.46 12.05
N LEU A 101 -10.28 -4.22 12.31
CA LEU A 101 -11.14 -3.05 12.19
C LEU A 101 -11.51 -2.74 10.73
N HIS A 102 -10.66 -3.09 9.76
CA HIS A 102 -11.00 -3.03 8.34
C HIS A 102 -12.04 -4.09 7.94
N VAL A 103 -11.82 -5.35 8.31
CA VAL A 103 -12.74 -6.47 8.02
C VAL A 103 -14.12 -6.25 8.63
N THR A 104 -14.19 -5.62 9.80
CA THR A 104 -15.46 -5.28 10.49
C THR A 104 -16.09 -3.97 9.98
N GLY A 105 -15.51 -3.30 8.99
CA GLY A 105 -16.03 -2.08 8.38
C GLY A 105 -15.83 -0.80 9.20
N SER A 106 -15.03 -0.85 10.26
CA SER A 106 -14.69 0.32 11.09
C SER A 106 -13.59 1.20 10.47
N LEU A 107 -12.80 0.66 9.55
CA LEU A 107 -11.81 1.40 8.76
C LEU A 107 -12.17 1.33 7.28
N THR A 108 -12.01 2.43 6.57
CA THR A 108 -12.05 2.45 5.10
C THR A 108 -10.76 1.88 4.52
N ASP A 109 -10.78 1.47 3.24
CA ASP A 109 -9.58 1.02 2.53
C ASP A 109 -8.42 2.02 2.61
N LYS A 110 -8.74 3.33 2.54
CA LYS A 110 -7.75 4.41 2.66
C LYS A 110 -7.13 4.46 4.05
N GLN A 111 -7.96 4.44 5.09
CA GLN A 111 -7.48 4.50 6.47
C GLN A 111 -6.63 3.28 6.80
N TYR A 112 -7.08 2.09 6.38
CA TYR A 112 -6.35 0.85 6.58
C TYR A 112 -4.99 0.89 5.85
N GLY A 113 -4.97 1.23 4.56
CA GLY A 113 -3.72 1.33 3.80
C GLY A 113 -2.72 2.33 4.40
N TYR A 114 -3.19 3.47 4.90
CA TYR A 114 -2.34 4.46 5.57
C TYR A 114 -1.78 3.97 6.90
N ILE A 115 -2.58 3.24 7.70
CA ILE A 115 -2.12 2.64 8.95
C ILE A 115 -1.03 1.60 8.66
N ILE A 116 -1.23 0.73 7.65
CA ILE A 116 -0.23 -0.27 7.26
C ILE A 116 1.07 0.39 6.83
N ALA A 117 1.00 1.39 5.93
CA ALA A 117 2.19 2.13 5.52
C ALA A 117 2.92 2.82 6.69
N ALA A 118 2.17 3.39 7.65
CA ALA A 118 2.76 4.01 8.83
C ALA A 118 3.42 3.00 9.77
N LEU A 119 2.86 1.79 9.91
CA LEU A 119 3.45 0.68 10.65
C LEU A 119 4.75 0.19 9.98
N ASP A 120 4.72 -0.02 8.67
CA ASP A 120 5.86 -0.52 7.89
C ASP A 120 7.04 0.47 7.89
N LEU A 121 6.74 1.77 7.93
CA LEU A 121 7.75 2.84 8.09
C LEU A 121 8.21 3.03 9.54
N GLY A 122 7.63 2.32 10.51
CA GLY A 122 7.95 2.47 11.93
C GLY A 122 7.52 3.81 12.54
N HIS A 123 6.54 4.49 11.95
CA HIS A 123 6.03 5.77 12.46
C HIS A 123 5.11 5.62 13.68
N ILE A 124 4.69 4.40 14.00
CA ILE A 124 3.88 4.08 15.18
C ILE A 124 4.79 3.39 16.19
N THR A 125 4.99 4.02 17.35
CA THR A 125 5.86 3.51 18.42
C THR A 125 5.16 3.62 19.77
N GLY A 126 5.47 2.71 20.70
CA GLY A 126 4.96 2.72 22.08
C GLY A 126 4.62 1.32 22.61
N LYS A 127 3.86 1.26 23.72
CA LYS A 127 3.30 0.02 24.27
C LYS A 127 1.79 0.00 24.11
N SER A 128 1.25 -1.09 23.58
CA SER A 128 -0.20 -1.33 23.56
C SER A 128 -0.63 -1.93 24.90
N GLU A 129 -1.70 -1.41 25.49
CA GLU A 129 -2.37 -2.01 26.65
C GLU A 129 -3.50 -2.96 26.23
N CYS A 130 -3.91 -2.87 24.97
CA CYS A 130 -4.89 -3.76 24.40
C CYS A 130 -4.28 -5.14 24.15
N ARG A 131 -5.01 -6.17 24.59
CA ARG A 131 -4.67 -7.55 24.25
C ARG A 131 -4.85 -7.72 22.74
N GLU A 132 -3.79 -8.13 22.09
CA GLU A 132 -3.85 -8.50 20.67
C GLU A 132 -4.88 -9.62 20.50
N PRO A 133 -5.81 -9.51 19.54
CA PRO A 133 -6.73 -10.59 19.27
C PRO A 133 -5.91 -11.84 18.95
N LEU A 134 -6.12 -12.92 19.70
CA LEU A 134 -5.53 -14.22 19.38
C LEU A 134 -6.21 -14.75 18.12
N ILE A 135 -5.75 -14.31 16.95
CA ILE A 135 -6.11 -14.95 15.70
C ILE A 135 -5.27 -16.21 15.62
N LYS A 136 -5.89 -17.35 15.96
CA LYS A 136 -5.34 -18.66 15.65
C LYS A 136 -5.12 -18.67 14.13
N SER A 137 -3.86 -18.71 13.71
CA SER A 137 -3.52 -18.89 12.30
C SER A 137 -4.02 -20.28 11.89
N ASN A 138 -5.25 -20.37 11.40
CA ASN A 138 -5.68 -21.53 10.63
C ASN A 138 -5.02 -21.39 9.26
N ILE A 139 -3.76 -21.79 9.21
CA ILE A 139 -3.08 -22.19 7.98
C ILE A 139 -3.47 -23.66 7.82
N ASP A 140 -4.51 -23.91 7.02
CA ASP A 140 -4.72 -25.17 6.30
C ASP A 140 -4.40 -24.92 4.82
#